data_AF-A0A1C0VV24-F1
#
_entry.id   AF-A0A1C0VV24-F1
#
_cell.length_a   1.000
_cell.length_b   1.000
_cell.length_c   1.000
_cell.angle_alpha   90.00
_cell.angle_beta   90.00
_cell.angle_gamma   90.00
#
_symmetry.space_group_name_H-M   'P 1'
#
loop_
_entity.id
_entity.type
_entity.pdbx_description
1 polymer ?
#
loop_
_entity_poly.entity_id
_entity_poly.type
_entity_poly.pdbx_seq_one_letter_code
_entity_poly.pdbx_strand_id
1 'polypeptide(L)'
;MNLEQAVLDKLRELPPDKQQEVLDFAEFLQQKSLTKKPLKSVKGMWADLKVDITEEDIKLRGERTGEEDIEDNYERYGLYFSEPIGYILKADGNRIPLNYGEIKIKKTTGKYHVIPRTKPRTSY
;
A
#
# COMPACT_ATOMS: atom_id res chain seq x y z
N MET A 1 -2.53 -42.00 -7.82
CA MET A 1 -3.65 -41.10 -8.18
C MET A 1 -3.08 -39.82 -8.78
N ASN A 2 -3.64 -39.35 -9.88
CA ASN A 2 -3.30 -38.04 -10.46
C ASN A 2 -4.23 -36.97 -9.84
N LEU A 3 -3.74 -35.74 -9.67
CA LEU A 3 -4.50 -34.62 -9.11
C LEU A 3 -5.77 -34.35 -9.91
N GLU A 4 -5.68 -34.41 -11.24
CA GLU A 4 -6.83 -34.25 -12.14
C GLU A 4 -7.95 -35.26 -11.83
N GLN A 5 -7.59 -36.51 -11.59
CA GLN A 5 -8.55 -37.55 -11.26
C GLN A 5 -9.20 -37.30 -9.91
N ALA A 6 -8.43 -36.91 -8.89
CA ALA A 6 -8.95 -36.61 -7.56
C ALA A 6 -9.92 -35.41 -7.56
N VAL A 7 -9.64 -34.40 -8.39
CA VAL A 7 -10.52 -33.23 -8.56
C VAL A 7 -11.82 -33.63 -9.27
N LEU A 8 -11.75 -34.45 -10.33
CA LEU A 8 -12.94 -34.96 -11.04
C LEU A 8 -13.82 -35.82 -10.16
N ASP A 9 -13.23 -36.70 -9.35
CA ASP A 9 -13.98 -37.56 -8.43
C ASP A 9 -14.72 -36.72 -7.39
N LYS A 10 -14.09 -35.67 -6.84
CA LYS A 10 -14.72 -34.75 -5.90
C LYS A 10 -15.79 -33.86 -6.54
N LEU A 11 -15.60 -33.43 -7.79
CA LEU A 11 -16.61 -32.68 -8.55
C LEU A 11 -17.88 -33.50 -8.79
N ARG A 12 -17.74 -34.80 -9.10
CA ARG A 12 -18.87 -35.70 -9.34
C ARG A 12 -19.69 -36.01 -8.08
N GLU A 13 -19.08 -35.93 -6.90
CA GLU A 13 -19.78 -36.07 -5.61
C GLU A 13 -20.63 -34.84 -5.26
N LEU A 14 -20.42 -33.70 -5.93
CA LEU A 14 -21.13 -32.46 -5.64
C LEU A 14 -22.46 -32.33 -6.42
N PRO A 15 -23.48 -31.69 -5.82
CA PRO A 15 -24.71 -31.32 -6.52
C PRO A 15 -24.42 -30.28 -7.63
N PRO A 16 -25.28 -30.19 -8.66
CA PRO A 16 -25.05 -29.36 -9.84
C PRO A 16 -24.79 -27.88 -9.53
N ASP A 17 -25.48 -27.33 -8.53
CA ASP A 17 -25.28 -25.93 -8.10
C ASP A 17 -23.84 -25.69 -7.59
N LYS A 18 -23.27 -26.66 -6.87
CA LYS A 18 -21.91 -26.60 -6.34
C LYS A 18 -20.86 -26.90 -7.41
N GLN A 19 -21.19 -27.67 -8.44
CA GLN A 19 -20.32 -27.84 -9.61
C GLN A 19 -20.15 -26.51 -10.36
N GLN A 20 -21.22 -25.72 -10.46
CA GLN A 20 -21.16 -24.38 -11.06
C GLN A 20 -20.26 -23.44 -10.24
N GLU A 21 -20.38 -23.42 -8.91
CA GLU A 21 -19.49 -22.62 -8.05
C GLU A 21 -18.00 -22.97 -8.23
N VAL A 22 -17.69 -24.26 -8.41
CA VAL A 22 -16.31 -24.72 -8.66
C VAL A 22 -15.82 -24.28 -10.03
N LEU A 23 -16.68 -24.32 -11.05
CA LEU A 23 -16.35 -23.82 -12.39
C LEU A 23 -16.08 -22.32 -12.36
N ASP A 24 -16.96 -21.54 -11.73
CA ASP A 24 -16.81 -20.08 -11.59
C ASP A 24 -15.49 -19.74 -10.86
N PHE A 25 -15.13 -20.52 -9.83
CA PHE A 25 -13.87 -20.35 -9.12
C PHE A 25 -12.65 -20.69 -9.98
N ALA A 26 -12.73 -21.74 -10.80
CA ALA A 26 -11.65 -22.11 -11.73
C ALA A 26 -11.44 -21.04 -12.81
N GLU A 27 -12.53 -20.49 -13.36
CA GLU A 27 -12.49 -19.37 -14.30
C GLU A 27 -11.88 -18.12 -13.66
N PHE A 28 -12.27 -17.82 -12.42
CA PHE A 28 -11.68 -16.72 -11.64
C PHE A 28 -10.16 -16.88 -11.47
N LEU A 29 -9.69 -18.09 -11.12
CA LEU A 29 -8.25 -18.37 -10.98
C LEU A 29 -7.52 -18.22 -12.32
N GLN A 30 -8.11 -18.69 -13.41
CA GLN A 30 -7.55 -18.54 -14.75
C GLN A 30 -7.42 -17.04 -15.11
N GLN A 31 -8.46 -16.24 -14.91
CA GLN A 31 -8.40 -14.79 -15.15
C GLN A 31 -7.34 -14.11 -14.28
N LYS A 32 -7.25 -14.43 -12.98
CA LYS A 32 -6.24 -13.89 -12.06
C LYS A 32 -4.80 -14.23 -12.49
N SER A 33 -4.60 -15.36 -13.17
CA SER A 33 -3.30 -15.74 -13.73
C SER A 33 -2.95 -14.98 -15.01
N LEU A 34 -3.95 -14.63 -15.84
CA LEU A 34 -3.76 -13.91 -17.10
C LEU A 34 -3.50 -12.41 -16.89
N THR A 35 -4.03 -11.81 -15.82
CA THR A 35 -4.03 -10.35 -15.62
C THR A 35 -2.81 -9.79 -14.89
N LYS A 36 -1.65 -10.44 -14.89
CA LYS A 36 -0.40 -9.80 -14.44
C LYS A 36 0.32 -9.12 -15.59
N LYS A 37 -0.30 -8.08 -16.17
CA LYS A 37 0.52 -7.09 -16.89
C LYS A 37 1.50 -6.52 -15.86
N PRO A 38 2.83 -6.60 -16.09
CA PRO A 38 3.76 -5.94 -15.20
C PRO A 38 3.39 -4.46 -15.15
N LEU A 39 3.17 -3.93 -13.94
CA LEU A 39 3.02 -2.50 -13.75
C LEU A 39 4.25 -1.86 -14.40
N LYS A 40 4.04 -0.97 -15.39
CA LYS A 40 5.14 -0.17 -15.93
C LYS A 40 5.74 0.57 -14.75
N SER A 41 6.98 0.24 -14.43
CA SER A 41 7.66 0.87 -13.31
C SER A 41 7.73 2.37 -13.58
N VAL A 42 7.24 3.18 -12.65
CA VAL A 42 7.45 4.65 -12.64
C VAL A 42 8.91 5.02 -12.34
N LYS A 43 9.80 4.03 -12.18
CA LYS A 43 11.25 4.20 -12.03
C LYS A 43 11.80 4.88 -13.29
N GLY A 44 12.09 6.18 -13.18
CA GLY A 44 12.56 7.04 -14.27
C GLY A 44 11.72 8.30 -14.48
N MET A 45 10.40 8.26 -14.23
CA MET A 45 9.53 9.45 -14.36
C MET A 45 9.89 10.58 -13.38
N TRP A 46 10.60 10.23 -12.32
CA TRP A 46 11.00 11.14 -11.24
C TRP A 46 12.52 11.32 -11.18
N ALA A 47 13.28 10.76 -12.13
CA ALA A 47 14.75 10.81 -12.11
C ALA A 47 15.31 12.22 -12.31
N ASP A 48 14.56 13.08 -13.01
CA ASP A 48 14.93 14.48 -13.23
C ASP A 48 14.49 15.41 -12.09
N LEU A 49 13.66 14.90 -11.17
CA LEU A 49 13.33 15.62 -9.94
C LEU A 49 14.54 15.50 -9.00
N LYS A 50 15.39 16.54 -8.99
CA LYS A 50 16.50 16.70 -8.03
C LYS A 50 15.98 16.98 -6.61
N VAL A 51 15.15 16.07 -6.09
CA VAL A 51 14.53 16.16 -4.78
C VAL A 51 15.08 15.02 -3.95
N ASP A 52 16.28 15.22 -3.42
CA ASP A 52 16.88 14.35 -2.42
C ASP A 52 16.44 14.83 -1.05
N ILE A 53 15.35 14.26 -0.54
CA ILE A 53 14.96 14.47 0.87
C ILE A 53 15.73 13.44 1.69
N THR A 54 16.65 13.91 2.53
CA THR A 54 17.43 13.03 3.42
C THR A 54 16.74 12.86 4.77
N GLU A 55 17.22 11.90 5.57
CA GLU A 55 16.78 11.71 6.95
C GLU A 55 17.03 12.96 7.79
N GLU A 56 18.19 13.59 7.62
CA GLU A 56 18.58 14.80 8.34
C GLU A 56 17.63 15.96 8.05
N ASP A 57 17.23 16.14 6.79
CA ASP A 57 16.26 17.16 6.40
C ASP A 57 14.89 16.94 7.05
N ILE A 58 14.45 15.68 7.13
CA ILE A 58 13.19 15.30 7.76
C ILE A 58 13.25 15.58 9.27
N LYS A 59 14.36 15.23 9.92
CA LYS A 59 14.56 15.48 11.36
C LYS A 59 14.64 16.96 11.69
N LEU A 60 15.21 17.77 10.79
CA LEU A 60 15.35 19.22 10.97
C LEU A 60 13.99 19.94 10.87
N ARG A 61 13.14 19.53 9.94
CA ARG A 61 11.88 20.23 9.63
C ARG A 61 10.65 19.60 10.29
N GLY A 62 10.70 18.32 10.61
CA GLY A 62 9.59 17.58 11.17
C GLY A 62 9.55 17.55 12.68
N GLU A 63 8.35 17.51 13.23
CA GLU A 63 8.12 17.27 14.64
C GLU A 63 8.18 15.76 14.90
N ARG A 64 8.88 15.30 15.94
CA ARG A 64 8.89 13.87 16.27
C ARG A 64 7.51 13.47 16.81
N THR A 65 6.77 12.62 16.10
CA THR A 65 5.38 12.26 16.41
C THR A 65 5.19 10.79 16.78
N GLY A 66 6.10 10.25 17.59
CA GLY A 66 6.02 8.89 18.13
C GLY A 66 6.80 8.76 19.43
N GLU A 67 6.41 7.79 20.27
CA GLU A 67 7.17 7.44 21.47
C GLU A 67 8.51 6.80 21.09
N GLU A 68 9.52 7.05 21.92
CA GLU A 68 10.84 6.47 21.75
C GLU A 68 10.83 5.04 22.26
N ASP A 69 10.38 4.14 21.39
CA ASP A 69 10.46 2.72 21.63
C ASP A 69 11.80 2.19 21.09
N ILE A 70 12.58 1.58 21.99
CA ILE A 70 13.87 0.97 21.67
C ILE A 70 13.66 -0.28 20.81
N GLU A 71 12.50 -0.93 20.90
CA GLU A 71 12.13 -2.10 20.10
C GLU A 71 11.51 -1.73 18.74
N ASP A 72 10.98 -0.50 18.56
CA ASP A 72 10.50 -0.05 17.24
C ASP A 72 11.69 0.21 16.31
N ASN A 73 11.66 -0.45 15.15
CA ASN A 73 12.65 -0.28 14.10
C ASN A 73 12.51 1.04 13.33
N TYR A 74 11.49 1.83 13.65
CA TYR A 74 11.16 3.08 12.98
C TYR A 74 11.15 4.28 13.92
N GLU A 75 11.60 5.42 13.39
CA GLU A 75 11.32 6.73 13.97
C GLU A 75 10.18 7.39 13.19
N ARG A 76 9.35 8.18 13.88
CA ARG A 76 8.18 8.84 13.27
C ARG A 76 8.28 10.34 13.37
N TYR A 77 8.09 11.01 12.24
CA TYR A 77 8.09 12.47 12.14
C TYR A 77 6.80 12.94 11.46
N GLY A 78 6.24 14.04 11.95
CA GLY A 78 5.11 14.75 11.38
C GLY A 78 5.58 16.01 10.69
N LEU A 79 5.14 16.22 9.45
CA LEU A 79 5.34 17.47 8.73
C LEU A 79 4.03 18.05 8.24
N TYR A 80 3.83 19.32 8.50
CA TYR A 80 2.79 20.11 7.87
C TYR A 80 3.32 20.78 6.60
N PHE A 81 2.50 20.75 5.55
CA PHE A 81 2.78 21.39 4.28
C PHE A 81 1.78 22.53 4.07
N SER A 82 2.29 23.67 3.61
CA SER A 82 1.46 24.82 3.23
C SER A 82 0.56 24.53 2.04
N GLU A 83 1.02 23.65 1.14
CA GLU A 83 0.26 23.13 0.00
C GLU A 83 -0.08 21.64 0.19
N PRO A 84 -1.21 21.17 -0.36
CA PRO A 84 -1.60 19.77 -0.27
C PRO A 84 -0.63 18.86 -1.02
N ILE A 85 -0.06 17.88 -0.30
CA ILE A 85 0.81 16.84 -0.87
C ILE A 85 0.04 15.72 -1.58
N GLY A 86 -1.30 15.76 -1.49
CA GLY A 86 -2.18 14.81 -2.16
C GLY A 86 -3.65 15.10 -1.89
N TYR A 87 -4.52 14.31 -2.52
CA TYR A 87 -5.96 14.41 -2.35
C TYR A 87 -6.58 13.03 -2.17
N ILE A 88 -7.56 12.92 -1.27
CA ILE A 88 -8.49 11.80 -1.27
C ILE A 88 -9.60 12.13 -2.26
N LEU A 89 -9.75 11.27 -3.28
CA LEU A 89 -10.84 11.36 -4.25
C LEU A 89 -12.03 10.56 -3.73
N LYS A 90 -13.17 11.23 -3.53
CA LYS A 90 -14.43 10.59 -3.18
C LYS A 90 -15.23 10.22 -4.45
N ALA A 91 -16.15 9.27 -4.32
CA ALA A 91 -17.01 8.82 -5.42
C ALA A 91 -17.93 9.91 -5.99
N ASP A 92 -18.24 10.93 -5.19
CA ASP A 92 -19.02 12.12 -5.58
C ASP A 92 -18.15 13.19 -6.31
N GLY A 93 -16.87 12.91 -6.55
CA GLY A 93 -15.92 13.84 -7.17
C GLY A 93 -15.28 14.84 -6.19
N ASN A 94 -15.68 14.84 -4.92
CA ASN A 94 -15.08 15.72 -3.92
C ASN A 94 -13.62 15.33 -3.65
N ARG A 95 -12.79 16.35 -3.40
CA ARG A 95 -11.37 16.20 -3.10
C ARG A 95 -11.09 16.67 -1.68
N ILE A 96 -10.52 15.81 -0.86
CA ILE A 96 -10.06 16.20 0.48
C ILE A 96 -8.54 16.43 0.42
N PRO A 97 -8.04 17.64 0.71
CA PRO A 97 -6.61 17.92 0.71
C PRO A 97 -5.89 17.20 1.86
N LEU A 98 -4.69 16.69 1.57
CA LEU A 98 -3.80 16.06 2.53
C LEU A 98 -2.62 17.01 2.77
N ASN A 99 -2.64 17.74 3.89
CA ASN A 99 -1.63 18.76 4.23
C ASN A 99 -0.64 18.27 5.31
N TYR A 100 -0.77 17.02 5.75
CA TYR A 100 0.09 16.45 6.78
C TYR A 100 0.73 15.17 6.28
N GLY A 101 2.06 15.05 6.39
CA GLY A 101 2.80 13.83 6.11
C GLY A 101 3.29 13.19 7.41
N GLU A 102 2.82 11.98 7.71
CA GLU A 102 3.46 11.13 8.72
C GLU A 102 4.59 10.34 8.05
N ILE A 103 5.83 10.60 8.44
CA ILE A 103 7.03 9.99 7.88
C ILE A 103 7.56 8.94 8.84
N LYS A 104 7.73 7.71 8.35
CA LYS A 104 8.37 6.60 9.07
C LYS A 104 9.76 6.37 8.51
N ILE A 105 10.78 6.58 9.32
CA ILE A 105 12.18 6.40 8.94
C ILE A 105 12.69 5.11 9.56
N LYS A 106 13.25 4.19 8.76
CA LYS A 106 13.79 2.93 9.26
C LYS A 106 15.19 3.17 9.84
N LYS A 107 15.35 3.00 11.16
CA LYS A 107 16.60 3.27 11.92
C LYS A 107 17.84 2.62 11.30
N THR A 108 17.70 1.40 10.76
CA THR A 108 18.84 0.63 10.22
C THR A 108 19.30 1.04 8.83
N THR A 109 18.48 1.74 8.05
CA THR A 109 18.78 2.02 6.63
C THR A 109 18.57 3.47 6.22
N GLY A 110 17.99 4.31 7.07
CA GLY A 110 17.57 5.68 6.73
C GLY A 110 16.44 5.79 5.70
N LYS A 111 16.05 4.67 5.07
CA LYS A 111 14.91 4.63 4.16
C LYS A 111 13.63 5.06 4.86
N TYR A 112 12.92 5.99 4.26
CA TYR A 112 11.68 6.52 4.79
C TYR A 112 10.47 6.18 3.93
N HIS A 113 9.30 6.19 4.56
CA HIS A 113 8.01 6.10 3.90
C HIS A 113 7.13 7.24 4.39
N VAL A 114 6.50 7.97 3.47
CA VAL A 114 5.57 9.05 3.78
C VAL A 114 4.14 8.53 3.69
N ILE A 115 3.33 8.85 4.70
CA ILE A 115 1.91 8.53 4.78
C ILE A 115 1.14 9.86 4.78
N PRO A 116 0.57 10.28 3.64
CA PRO A 116 -0.25 11.48 3.56
C PRO A 116 -1.51 11.34 4.41
N ARG A 117 -1.83 12.36 5.20
CA ARG A 117 -3.05 12.48 6.01
C ARG A 117 -3.60 13.89 5.95
N THR A 118 -4.83 14.04 6.41
CA THR A 118 -5.49 15.35 6.55
C THR A 118 -4.99 16.08 7.80
N LYS A 119 -4.66 15.34 8.87
CA LYS A 119 -4.25 15.83 10.19
C LYS A 119 -3.32 14.81 10.87
N PRO A 120 -2.55 15.20 11.90
CA PRO A 120 -1.81 14.27 12.74
C PRO A 120 -2.73 13.21 13.33
N ARG A 121 -2.18 12.01 13.51
CA ARG A 121 -2.84 10.98 14.30
C ARG A 121 -2.63 11.35 15.77
N THR A 122 -3.58 12.06 16.37
CA THR A 122 -3.57 12.28 17.81
C THR A 122 -3.69 10.91 18.50
N SER A 123 -2.62 10.45 19.15
CA SER A 123 -2.73 9.46 20.21
C SER A 123 -3.29 10.18 21.42
N TYR A 124 -4.53 9.88 21.79
CA TYR A 124 -5.01 10.13 23.14
C TYR A 124 -4.54 9.01 24.05
#